data_AF-A0A2M7Z9F4-F1
#
_entry.id   AF-A0A2M7Z9F4-F1
#
_cell.length_a   1.000
_cell.length_b   1.000
_cell.length_c   1.000
_cell.angle_alpha   90.00
_cell.angle_beta   90.00
_cell.angle_gamma   90.00
#
_symmetry.space_group_name_H-M   'P 1'
#
loop_
_entity.id
_entity.type
_entity.pdbx_description
1 polymer ?
#
loop_
_entity_poly.entity_id
_entity_poly.type
_entity_poly.pdbx_seq_one_letter_code
_entity_poly.pdbx_strand_id
1 'polypeptide(L)' 'LNGNEVMEILKMKPGAKVGEILGNLREKQLSAEVKNKYEAIRYIQEIV' A
#
# COMPACT_ATOMS: atom_id res chain seq x y z
N LEU A 1 -3.98 -1.77 -4.90
CA LEU A 1 -4.65 -0.74 -4.10
C LEU A 1 -4.36 0.61 -4.74
N ASN A 2 -5.30 1.54 -4.68
CA ASN A 2 -5.10 2.94 -5.07
C ASN A 2 -4.83 3.82 -3.83
N GLY A 3 -4.49 5.09 -4.04
CA GLY A 3 -4.14 6.00 -2.94
C GLY A 3 -5.27 6.25 -1.95
N ASN A 4 -6.52 6.28 -2.41
CA ASN A 4 -7.68 6.45 -1.53
C ASN A 4 -7.86 5.24 -0.61
N GLU A 5 -7.75 4.03 -1.16
CA GLU A 5 -7.81 2.79 -0.38
C GLU A 5 -6.72 2.73 0.70
N VAL A 6 -5.48 3.13 0.35
CA VAL A 6 -4.38 3.19 1.32
C VAL A 6 -4.66 4.20 2.44
N MET A 7 -5.19 5.39 2.10
CA MET A 7 -5.54 6.41 3.09
C MET A 7 -6.64 5.94 4.04
N GLU A 8 -7.68 5.27 3.53
CA GLU A 8 -8.76 4.72 4.33
C GLU A 8 -8.28 3.61 5.28
N ILE A 9 -7.48 2.67 4.76
CA ILE A 9 -6.99 1.51 5.53
C ILE A 9 -6.06 1.97 6.66
N LEU A 10 -5.16 2.90 6.38
CA LEU A 10 -4.17 3.36 7.35
C LEU A 10 -4.66 4.56 8.17
N LYS A 11 -5.88 5.04 7.91
CA LYS A 11 -6.47 6.26 8.51
C LYS A 11 -5.53 7.46 8.41
N MET A 12 -4.86 7.59 7.26
CA MET A 12 -3.86 8.63 7.00
C MET A 12 -4.45 9.77 6.19
N LYS A 13 -3.93 10.98 6.42
CA LYS A 13 -4.20 12.13 5.54
C LYS A 13 -3.36 12.01 4.26
N PRO A 14 -3.83 12.58 3.14
CA PRO A 14 -3.04 12.67 1.90
C PRO A 14 -1.71 13.38 2.17
N GLY A 15 -0.63 12.85 1.61
CA GLY A 15 0.71 13.41 1.75
C GLY A 15 1.78 12.52 1.15
N ALA A 16 3.03 12.97 1.21
CA ALA A 16 4.19 12.27 0.64
C ALA A 16 4.30 10.81 1.12
N LYS A 17 3.93 10.54 2.37
CA LYS A 17 3.97 9.20 2.95
C LYS A 17 3.05 8.20 2.23
N VAL A 18 1.89 8.65 1.75
CA VAL A 18 0.98 7.80 0.95
C VAL A 18 1.64 7.43 -0.37
N GLY A 19 2.35 8.39 -0.99
CA GLY A 19 3.13 8.16 -2.21
C GLY A 19 4.24 7.13 -2.01
N GLU A 20 5.00 7.22 -0.92
CA GLU A 20 6.02 6.22 -0.56
C GLU A 20 5.43 4.82 -0.39
N ILE A 21 4.32 4.69 0.35
CA ILE A 21 3.66 3.40 0.59
C ILE A 21 3.18 2.79 -0.73
N LEU A 22 2.58 3.59 -1.61
CA LEU A 22 2.15 3.15 -2.93
C LEU A 22 3.33 2.73 -3.81
N GLY A 23 4.46 3.45 -3.73
CA GLY A 23 5.69 3.11 -4.44
C GLY A 23 6.22 1.74 -4.01
N ASN A 24 6.39 1.53 -2.71
CA ASN A 24 6.86 0.25 -2.18
C ASN A 24 5.89 -0.90 -2.51
N LEU A 25 4.58 -0.66 -2.40
CA LEU A 25 3.58 -1.65 -2.78
C LEU A 25 3.66 -2.00 -4.27
N ARG A 26 3.88 -1.01 -5.14
CA ARG A 26 4.06 -1.20 -6.59
C ARG A 26 5.27 -2.07 -6.88
N GLU A 27 6.40 -1.83 -6.23
CA GLU A 27 7.61 -2.64 -6.39
C GLU A 27 7.37 -4.10 -6.01
N LYS A 28 6.70 -4.35 -4.88
CA LYS A 28 6.35 -5.72 -4.46
C LYS A 28 5.35 -6.42 -5.37
N GLN A 29 4.46 -5.66 -6.00
CA GLN A 29 3.57 -6.20 -7.02
C GLN A 29 4.34 -6.61 -8.29
N LEU A 30 5.34 -5.81 -8.68
CA LEU A 30 6.18 -6.11 -9.83
C LEU A 30 7.11 -7.32 -9.58
N SER A 31 7.59 -7.49 -8.35
CA SER A 31 8.40 -8.66 -7.96
C SER A 31 7.58 -9.94 -7.72
N ALA A 32 6.25 -9.87 -7.87
CA ALA A 32 5.31 -10.95 -7.53
C ALA A 32 5.34 -11.39 -6.05
N GLU A 33 5.86 -10.55 -5.15
CA GLU A 33 5.76 -10.75 -3.70
C GLU A 33 4.36 -10.44 -3.18
N VAL A 34 3.65 -9.50 -3.81
CA VAL A 34 2.25 -9.16 -3.53
C VAL A 34 1.43 -9.43 -4.79
N LYS A 35 0.66 -10.51 -4.79
CA LYS A 35 -0.01 -11.04 -5.99
C LYS A 35 -1.47 -10.65 -6.09
N ASN A 36 -2.10 -10.33 -4.96
CA ASN A 36 -3.52 -10.05 -4.90
C ASN A 36 -3.85 -8.92 -3.92
N LYS A 37 -5.11 -8.49 -3.94
CA LYS A 37 -5.59 -7.38 -3.11
C LYS A 37 -5.45 -7.67 -1.61
N TYR A 38 -5.63 -8.92 -1.19
CA TYR A 38 -5.56 -9.30 0.22
C TYR A 38 -4.12 -9.17 0.76
N GLU A 39 -3.14 -9.68 0.01
CA GLU A 39 -1.71 -9.51 0.33
C GLU A 39 -1.30 -8.03 0.32
N ALA A 40 -1.85 -7.23 -0.60
CA ALA A 40 -1.58 -5.80 -0.63
C ALA A 40 -2.08 -5.08 0.63
N ILE A 41 -3.28 -5.44 1.12
CA ILE A 41 -3.86 -4.88 2.35
C ILE A 41 -3.00 -5.29 3.55
N ARG A 42 -2.65 -6.58 3.64
CA ARG A 42 -1.82 -7.10 4.72
C ARG A 42 -0.44 -6.43 4.74
N TYR A 43 0.20 -6.28 3.58
CA TYR A 43 1.48 -5.62 3.45
C TYR A 43 1.44 -4.19 3.99
N ILE A 44 0.45 -3.38 3.58
CA ILE A 44 0.37 -1.99 4.05
C ILE A 44 0.04 -1.89 5.55
N GLN A 45 -0.72 -2.84 6.11
CA GLN A 45 -1.02 -2.91 7.54
C GLN A 45 0.20 -3.30 8.39
N GLU A 46 1.15 -4.05 7.84
CA GLU A 46 2.39 -4.43 8.54
C GLU A 46 3.47 -3.31 8.51
N ILE A 47 3.28 -2.24 7.71
CA ILE A 47 4.22 -1.11 7.62
C ILE A 47 4.07 -0.12 8.79
N VAL A 48 2.90 -0.10 9.44
CA VAL A 48 2.53 0.86 10.50
C VAL A 48 2.42 0.14 11.82
#